data_AF-A0A950WEZ1-F1
#
_entry.id   AF-A0A950WEZ1-F1
#
_cell.length_a   1.000
_cell.length_b   1.000
_cell.length_c   1.000
_cell.angle_alpha   90.00
_cell.angle_beta   90.00
_cell.angle_gamma   90.00
#
_symmetry.space_group_name_H-M   'P 1'
#
loop_
_entity.id
_entity.type
_entity.pdbx_description
1 polymer ?
#
loop_
_entity_poly.entity_id
_entity_poly.type
_entity_poly.pdbx_seq_one_letter_code
_entity_poly.pdbx_strand_id
1 'polypeptide(L)'
;MARFSFAMSEVWVATLVFILATMSSTYAQRSAPSRTVHSMLVYEQHHDNTADVLLNRRNLNIYRQWITPSLYRVLLREFIREERESKLHPDEKPYFGDGMQFGARKEYCARNGVQYPQQFAVRRVQFVRGSAIVPAAFFYNKACDSGDPVVFKFKLVRVRGKWLIDDVDYGDGGELRKDMPKP
;
A
#
# COMPACT_ATOMS: atom_id res chain seq x y z
N MET A 1 6.40 -72.17 12.70
CA MET A 1 5.76 -71.03 11.99
C MET A 1 6.03 -69.77 12.79
N ALA A 2 6.86 -68.87 12.27
CA ALA A 2 7.31 -67.66 12.96
C ALA A 2 6.28 -66.52 12.81
N ARG A 3 5.96 -65.86 13.93
CA ARG A 3 5.17 -64.62 13.95
C ARG A 3 6.12 -63.43 13.91
N PHE A 4 6.20 -62.73 12.78
CA PHE A 4 6.85 -61.43 12.70
C PHE A 4 5.88 -60.37 13.22
N SER A 5 6.20 -59.81 14.40
CA SER A 5 5.47 -58.72 15.03
C SER A 5 5.86 -57.40 14.36
N PHE A 6 4.87 -56.71 13.78
CA PHE A 6 5.02 -55.41 13.12
C PHE A 6 5.22 -54.30 14.16
N ALA A 7 6.47 -54.09 14.60
CA ALA A 7 6.86 -52.95 15.44
C ALA A 7 7.42 -51.78 14.61
N MET A 8 6.95 -51.60 13.37
CA MET A 8 7.46 -50.57 12.46
C MET A 8 6.59 -49.32 12.37
N SER A 9 5.36 -49.27 12.89
CA SER A 9 4.43 -48.15 12.61
C SER A 9 4.71 -46.86 13.38
N GLU A 10 5.26 -46.94 14.60
CA GLU A 10 5.34 -45.76 15.49
C GLU A 10 6.46 -44.79 15.10
N VAL A 11 7.58 -45.31 14.56
CA VAL A 11 8.73 -44.49 14.16
C VAL A 11 8.39 -43.61 12.94
N TRP A 12 7.62 -44.12 11.98
CA TRP A 12 7.22 -43.35 10.80
C TRP A 12 6.26 -42.21 11.15
N VAL A 13 5.33 -42.42 12.10
CA VAL A 13 4.38 -41.39 12.53
C VAL A 13 5.09 -40.25 13.24
N ALA A 14 6.02 -40.54 14.15
CA ALA A 14 6.80 -39.51 14.84
C ALA A 14 7.66 -38.68 13.86
N THR A 15 8.24 -39.33 12.85
CA THR A 15 9.07 -38.66 11.83
C THR A 15 8.24 -37.75 10.94
N LEU A 16 7.02 -38.16 10.55
CA LEU A 16 6.12 -37.35 9.72
C LEU A 16 5.62 -36.11 10.48
N VAL A 17 5.27 -36.25 11.76
CA VAL A 17 4.85 -35.12 12.61
C VAL A 17 5.97 -34.09 12.79
N PHE A 18 7.23 -34.55 12.92
CA PHE A 18 8.38 -33.66 13.05
C PHE A 18 8.70 -32.90 11.75
N ILE A 19 8.50 -33.52 10.59
CA ILE A 19 8.66 -32.87 9.27
C ILE A 19 7.54 -31.83 9.06
N LEU A 20 6.28 -32.13 9.40
CA LEU A 20 5.18 -31.15 9.33
C LEU A 20 5.34 -29.98 10.30
N ALA A 21 5.89 -30.21 11.50
CA ALA A 21 6.15 -29.17 12.49
C ALA A 21 7.29 -28.22 12.10
N THR A 22 8.26 -28.69 11.31
CA THR A 22 9.38 -27.84 10.85
C THR A 22 9.05 -27.06 9.57
N MET A 23 8.16 -27.57 8.72
CA MET A 23 7.70 -26.88 7.49
C MET A 23 6.73 -25.70 7.74
N SER A 24 6.15 -25.59 8.93
CA SER A 24 5.24 -24.48 9.28
C SER A 24 5.97 -23.18 9.66
N SER A 25 7.31 -23.17 9.69
CA SER A 25 8.13 -21.99 10.00
C SER A 25 8.52 -21.15 8.77
N THR A 26 8.26 -21.63 7.56
CA THR A 26 8.60 -20.92 6.32
C THR A 26 7.44 -20.04 5.84
N TYR A 27 7.75 -18.77 5.53
CA TYR A 27 6.90 -17.77 4.84
C TYR A 27 6.07 -16.78 5.68
N ALA A 28 6.50 -16.44 6.89
CA ALA A 28 6.42 -15.03 7.29
C ALA A 28 7.48 -14.24 6.48
N GLN A 29 7.28 -14.09 5.16
CA GLN A 29 8.07 -13.17 4.33
C GLN A 29 7.91 -11.79 4.97
N ARG A 30 8.91 -11.36 5.75
CA ARG A 30 9.05 -9.98 6.21
C ARG A 30 9.06 -9.13 4.95
N SER A 31 7.91 -8.58 4.57
CA SER A 31 7.77 -7.83 3.32
C SER A 31 8.81 -6.71 3.33
N ALA A 32 9.59 -6.55 2.26
CA ALA A 32 10.50 -5.41 2.18
C ALA A 32 9.69 -4.11 2.12
N PRO A 33 10.21 -2.98 2.66
CA PRO A 33 9.51 -1.69 2.57
C PRO A 33 9.08 -1.30 1.15
N SER A 34 9.97 -1.53 0.17
CA SER A 34 9.68 -1.29 -1.25
C SER A 34 8.52 -2.13 -1.76
N ARG A 35 8.38 -3.38 -1.29
CA ARG A 35 7.30 -4.27 -1.68
C ARG A 35 5.96 -3.79 -1.13
N THR A 36 5.92 -3.26 0.10
CA THR A 36 4.70 -2.64 0.66
C THR A 36 4.21 -1.50 -0.23
N VAL A 37 5.10 -0.55 -0.56
CA VAL A 37 4.74 0.61 -1.42
C VAL A 37 4.34 0.16 -2.82
N HIS A 38 5.12 -0.72 -3.44
CA HIS A 38 4.81 -1.24 -4.76
C HIS A 38 3.44 -1.93 -4.80
N SER A 39 3.14 -2.80 -3.82
CA SER A 39 1.85 -3.49 -3.76
C SER A 39 0.67 -2.53 -3.61
N MET A 40 0.82 -1.49 -2.79
CA MET A 40 -0.21 -0.45 -2.65
C MET A 40 -0.40 0.33 -3.96
N LEU A 41 0.70 0.79 -4.60
CA LEU A 41 0.61 1.56 -5.85
C LEU A 41 0.04 0.74 -7.01
N VAL A 42 0.38 -0.56 -7.10
CA VAL A 42 -0.28 -1.47 -8.06
C VAL A 42 -1.78 -1.55 -7.80
N TYR A 43 -2.17 -1.70 -6.52
CA TYR A 43 -3.59 -1.73 -6.16
C TYR A 43 -4.30 -0.44 -6.59
N GLU A 44 -3.72 0.73 -6.29
CA GLU A 44 -4.29 2.02 -6.67
C GLU A 44 -4.43 2.21 -8.18
N GLN A 45 -3.46 1.77 -8.98
CA GLN A 45 -3.56 1.87 -10.44
C GLN A 45 -4.75 1.07 -10.99
N HIS A 46 -5.00 -0.12 -10.47
CA HIS A 46 -6.01 -1.05 -11.00
C HIS A 46 -7.41 -0.86 -10.42
N HIS A 47 -7.55 -0.11 -9.32
CA HIS A 47 -8.84 0.11 -8.67
C HIS A 47 -9.25 1.56 -8.81
N ASP A 48 -10.50 1.81 -9.19
CA ASP A 48 -11.01 3.17 -9.16
C ASP A 48 -11.00 3.65 -7.70
N ASN A 49 -10.30 4.75 -7.47
CA ASN A 49 -9.98 5.26 -6.15
C ASN A 49 -10.70 6.59 -5.91
N THR A 50 -11.78 6.88 -6.64
CA THR A 50 -12.64 8.04 -6.37
C THR A 50 -13.14 8.03 -4.92
N ALA A 51 -13.41 9.21 -4.36
CA ALA A 51 -13.85 9.36 -2.97
C ALA A 51 -14.98 8.39 -2.60
N ASP A 52 -16.00 8.29 -3.47
CA ASP A 52 -17.16 7.42 -3.27
C ASP A 52 -16.79 5.93 -3.17
N VAL A 53 -15.80 5.49 -3.96
CA VAL A 53 -15.31 4.11 -3.95
C VAL A 53 -14.42 3.88 -2.73
N LEU A 54 -13.62 4.86 -2.30
CA LEU A 54 -12.76 4.76 -1.12
C LEU A 54 -13.52 4.65 0.19
N LEU A 55 -14.69 5.29 0.29
CA LEU A 55 -15.58 5.22 1.46
C LEU A 55 -16.20 3.84 1.67
N ASN A 56 -16.08 2.93 0.70
CA ASN A 56 -16.52 1.55 0.86
C ASN A 56 -15.70 0.85 1.96
N ARG A 57 -16.39 0.28 2.97
CA ARG A 57 -15.78 -0.52 4.05
C ARG A 57 -14.80 -1.56 3.56
N ARG A 58 -15.08 -2.19 2.41
CA ARG A 58 -14.19 -3.18 1.79
C ARG A 58 -12.84 -2.57 1.43
N ASN A 59 -12.85 -1.41 0.79
CA ASN A 59 -11.64 -0.71 0.35
C ASN A 59 -10.86 -0.17 1.55
N LEU A 60 -11.54 0.45 2.52
CA LEU A 60 -10.92 0.89 3.78
C LEU A 60 -10.21 -0.27 4.52
N ASN A 61 -10.80 -1.47 4.53
CA ASN A 61 -10.18 -2.63 5.15
C ASN A 61 -8.95 -3.14 4.38
N ILE A 62 -8.91 -2.96 3.06
CA ILE A 62 -7.75 -3.30 2.24
C ILE A 62 -6.58 -2.36 2.57
N TYR A 63 -6.81 -1.04 2.68
CA TYR A 63 -5.75 -0.09 3.02
C TYR A 63 -5.09 -0.36 4.38
N ARG A 64 -5.80 -0.94 5.35
CA ARG A 64 -5.23 -1.36 6.65
C ARG A 64 -4.04 -2.31 6.53
N GLN A 65 -3.86 -2.97 5.38
CA GLN A 65 -2.74 -3.87 5.12
C GLN A 65 -1.45 -3.12 4.80
N TRP A 66 -1.53 -1.88 4.31
CA TRP A 66 -0.38 -1.09 3.87
C TRP A 66 -0.09 0.11 4.75
N ILE A 67 -1.08 0.65 5.47
CA ILE A 67 -0.90 1.86 6.27
C ILE A 67 -0.93 1.59 7.78
N THR A 68 -0.32 2.48 8.57
CA THR A 68 -0.32 2.35 10.03
C THR A 68 -1.72 2.58 10.62
N PRO A 69 -2.03 1.99 11.79
CA PRO A 69 -3.29 2.24 12.48
C PRO A 69 -3.52 3.72 12.87
N SER A 70 -2.44 4.48 13.05
CA SER A 70 -2.53 5.93 13.26
C SER A 70 -2.94 6.63 11.97
N LEU A 71 -2.24 6.39 10.84
CA LEU A 71 -2.58 7.01 9.56
C LEU A 71 -4.00 6.65 9.12
N TYR A 72 -4.40 5.38 9.28
CA TYR A 72 -5.76 4.92 9.00
C TYR A 72 -6.82 5.70 9.77
N ARG A 73 -6.59 6.00 11.05
CA ARG A 73 -7.53 6.79 11.86
C ARG A 73 -7.62 8.24 11.42
N VAL A 74 -6.53 8.82 10.93
CA VAL A 74 -6.57 10.19 10.38
C VAL A 74 -7.38 10.21 9.09
N LEU A 75 -7.06 9.32 8.13
CA LEU A 75 -7.81 9.18 6.88
C LEU A 75 -9.30 8.95 7.10
N LEU A 76 -9.66 8.03 8.01
CA LEU A 76 -11.06 7.74 8.29
C LEU A 76 -11.82 8.96 8.81
N ARG A 77 -11.18 9.82 9.61
CA ARG A 77 -11.80 11.06 10.09
C ARG A 77 -11.98 12.06 8.96
N GLU A 78 -10.97 12.21 8.11
CA GLU A 78 -11.07 13.13 6.97
C GLU A 78 -12.14 12.69 5.98
N PHE A 79 -12.26 11.40 5.71
CA PHE A 79 -13.35 10.85 4.91
C PHE A 79 -14.74 11.14 5.48
N ILE A 80 -14.92 11.00 6.81
CA ILE A 80 -16.18 11.34 7.48
C ILE A 80 -16.45 12.85 7.42
N ARG A 81 -15.40 13.67 7.57
CA ARG A 81 -15.50 15.13 7.46
C ARG A 81 -15.95 15.51 6.05
N GLU A 82 -15.28 15.00 5.03
CA GLU A 82 -15.64 15.23 3.64
C GLU A 82 -17.06 14.81 3.30
N GLU A 83 -17.51 13.64 3.74
CA GLU A 83 -18.88 13.18 3.49
C GLU A 83 -19.92 14.13 4.12
N ARG A 84 -19.56 14.81 5.22
CA ARG A 84 -20.40 15.83 5.82
C ARG A 84 -20.35 17.13 5.03
N GLU A 85 -19.15 17.61 4.68
CA GLU A 85 -18.97 18.84 3.91
C GLU A 85 -19.62 18.74 2.53
N SER A 86 -19.50 17.61 1.83
CA SER A 86 -20.11 17.41 0.51
C SER A 86 -21.64 17.43 0.53
N LYS A 87 -22.26 17.11 1.67
CA LYS A 87 -23.72 17.24 1.87
C LYS A 87 -24.14 18.69 2.13
N LEU A 88 -23.26 19.49 2.72
CA LEU A 88 -23.49 20.91 3.01
C LEU A 88 -23.18 21.81 1.82
N HIS A 89 -22.18 21.42 1.03
CA HIS A 89 -21.63 22.15 -0.11
C HIS A 89 -21.58 21.22 -1.34
N PRO A 90 -22.73 20.87 -1.93
CA PRO A 90 -22.81 19.89 -3.02
C PRO A 90 -22.19 20.38 -4.35
N ASP A 91 -21.97 21.69 -4.48
CA ASP A 91 -21.31 22.35 -5.61
C ASP A 91 -19.79 22.46 -5.43
N GLU A 92 -19.28 22.22 -4.21
CA GLU A 92 -17.86 22.21 -3.93
C GLU A 92 -17.23 20.83 -4.19
N LYS A 93 -16.07 20.83 -4.84
CA LYS A 93 -15.32 19.59 -5.09
C LYS A 93 -14.73 19.08 -3.78
N PRO A 94 -14.90 17.79 -3.41
CA PRO A 94 -14.24 17.22 -2.25
C PRO A 94 -12.72 17.32 -2.36
N TYR A 95 -12.05 17.48 -1.22
CA TYR A 95 -10.59 17.46 -1.06
C TYR A 95 -9.93 16.17 -1.60
N PHE A 96 -10.52 15.00 -1.36
CA PHE A 96 -10.18 13.71 -1.97
C PHE A 96 -11.03 13.42 -3.21
N GLY A 97 -11.64 14.43 -3.83
CA GLY A 97 -12.58 14.27 -4.96
C GLY A 97 -12.00 13.59 -6.21
N ASP A 98 -10.68 13.54 -6.36
CA ASP A 98 -9.97 12.77 -7.40
C ASP A 98 -9.36 11.45 -6.88
N GLY A 99 -9.56 11.16 -5.60
CA GLY A 99 -9.14 9.96 -4.90
C GLY A 99 -8.10 10.17 -3.79
N MET A 100 -7.62 9.05 -3.25
CA MET A 100 -6.59 9.02 -2.21
C MET A 100 -5.27 9.48 -2.82
N GLN A 101 -4.63 10.47 -2.22
CA GLN A 101 -3.38 11.05 -2.72
C GLN A 101 -2.16 10.14 -2.45
N PHE A 102 -2.31 8.81 -2.40
CA PHE A 102 -1.16 7.93 -2.25
C PHE A 102 -0.40 7.76 -3.57
N GLY A 103 -1.08 7.80 -4.71
CA GLY A 103 -0.47 7.87 -6.04
C GLY A 103 -0.53 9.29 -6.62
N ALA A 104 0.30 9.55 -7.64
CA ALA A 104 0.03 10.69 -8.52
C ALA A 104 -1.32 10.47 -9.22
N ARG A 105 -2.03 11.57 -9.51
CA ARG A 105 -3.38 11.53 -10.09
C ARG A 105 -3.42 10.59 -11.29
N LYS A 106 -4.53 9.85 -11.47
CA LYS A 106 -4.77 9.01 -12.65
C LYS A 106 -4.92 9.88 -13.89
N GLU A 107 -3.79 10.36 -14.36
CA GLU A 107 -3.67 11.21 -15.51
C GLU A 107 -3.20 10.40 -16.70
N TYR A 108 -3.75 10.74 -17.86
CA TYR A 108 -3.38 10.15 -19.13
C TYR A 108 -2.82 11.27 -19.99
N CYS A 109 -1.69 10.98 -20.62
CA CYS A 109 -1.22 11.82 -21.72
C CYS A 109 -1.76 11.25 -23.04
N ALA A 110 -2.42 12.10 -23.83
CA ALA A 110 -2.90 11.73 -25.16
C ALA A 110 -1.91 12.21 -26.23
N ARG A 111 -1.37 11.30 -27.04
CA ARG A 111 -0.53 11.64 -28.20
C ARG A 111 -0.91 10.78 -29.38
N ASN A 112 -1.13 11.41 -30.55
CA ASN A 112 -1.52 10.73 -31.79
C ASN A 112 -2.75 9.82 -31.63
N GLY A 113 -3.75 10.25 -30.82
CA GLY A 113 -4.95 9.46 -30.56
C GLY A 113 -4.77 8.26 -29.60
N VAL A 114 -3.56 8.05 -29.07
CA VAL A 114 -3.26 7.00 -28.08
C VAL A 114 -3.15 7.64 -26.69
N GLN A 115 -3.80 7.02 -25.71
CA GLN A 115 -3.69 7.40 -24.30
C GLN A 115 -2.59 6.59 -23.62
N TYR A 116 -1.66 7.28 -22.98
CA TYR A 116 -0.57 6.70 -22.21
C TYR A 116 -0.83 6.95 -20.72
N PRO A 117 -1.08 5.90 -19.92
CA PRO A 117 -1.23 6.06 -18.48
C PRO A 117 0.11 6.43 -17.85
N GLN A 118 0.07 7.20 -16.77
CA GLN A 118 1.24 7.43 -15.94
C GLN A 118 1.75 6.11 -15.33
N GLN A 119 3.05 5.92 -15.38
CA GLN A 119 3.76 4.77 -14.80
C GLN A 119 4.45 5.16 -13.50
N PHE A 120 4.85 4.18 -12.71
CA PHE A 120 5.66 4.42 -11.51
C PHE A 120 6.85 3.46 -11.41
N ALA A 121 7.89 3.91 -10.72
CA ALA A 121 9.03 3.08 -10.33
C ALA A 121 9.39 3.34 -8.87
N VAL A 122 9.44 2.27 -8.07
CA VAL A 122 9.93 2.34 -6.69
C VAL A 122 11.46 2.33 -6.70
N ARG A 123 12.07 3.37 -6.14
CA ARG A 123 13.52 3.56 -6.09
C ARG A 123 14.13 2.90 -4.85
N ARG A 124 15.46 3.01 -4.73
CA ARG A 124 16.23 2.45 -3.62
C ARG A 124 15.72 2.96 -2.27
N VAL A 125 15.45 2.02 -1.37
CA VAL A 125 15.01 2.28 0.01
C VAL A 125 16.13 2.93 0.81
N GLN A 126 15.78 3.95 1.60
CA GLN A 126 16.67 4.57 2.57
C GLN A 126 16.21 4.17 3.98
N PHE A 127 17.07 3.53 4.76
CA PHE A 127 16.73 3.15 6.13
C PHE A 127 17.15 4.26 7.11
N VAL A 128 16.21 4.68 7.96
CA VAL A 128 16.42 5.74 8.96
C VAL A 128 15.94 5.21 10.31
N ARG A 129 16.85 4.85 11.21
CA ARG A 129 16.62 4.36 12.60
C ARG A 129 15.17 3.95 12.92
N GLY A 130 14.81 2.69 12.62
CA GLY A 130 13.49 2.13 12.92
C GLY A 130 12.39 2.45 11.90
N SER A 131 12.70 3.25 10.89
CA SER A 131 11.85 3.60 9.75
C SER A 131 12.57 3.37 8.42
N ALA A 132 11.82 3.42 7.32
CA ALA A 132 12.34 3.35 5.96
C ALA A 132 11.64 4.41 5.10
N ILE A 133 12.40 5.10 4.26
CA ILE A 133 11.89 6.00 3.24
C ILE A 133 12.00 5.29 1.90
N VAL A 134 10.88 5.20 1.20
CA VAL A 134 10.78 4.54 -0.10
C VAL A 134 10.35 5.61 -1.10
N PRO A 135 11.25 6.10 -1.97
CA PRO A 135 10.87 7.03 -3.03
C PRO A 135 10.15 6.27 -4.15
N ALA A 136 9.02 6.79 -4.63
CA ALA A 136 8.38 6.33 -5.86
C ALA A 136 8.36 7.49 -6.87
N ALA A 137 8.91 7.23 -8.05
CA ALA A 137 8.90 8.19 -9.15
C ALA A 137 7.74 7.87 -10.09
N PHE A 138 6.93 8.87 -10.40
CA PHE A 138 5.81 8.81 -11.34
C PHE A 138 6.21 9.55 -12.62
N PHE A 139 6.03 8.89 -13.77
CA PHE A 139 6.49 9.40 -15.06
C PHE A 139 5.60 8.89 -16.18
N TYR A 140 5.53 9.63 -17.29
CA TYR A 140 4.92 9.13 -18.50
C TYR A 140 5.95 8.43 -19.39
N ASN A 141 5.47 7.57 -20.29
CA ASN A 141 6.32 7.00 -21.33
C ASN A 141 6.98 8.13 -22.15
N LYS A 142 8.18 7.90 -22.70
CA LYS A 142 8.93 8.85 -23.56
C LYS A 142 8.11 9.43 -24.72
N ALA A 143 7.06 8.73 -25.16
CA ALA A 143 6.13 9.27 -26.13
C ALA A 143 5.42 10.54 -25.62
N CYS A 144 5.24 10.67 -24.32
CA CYS A 144 4.70 11.85 -23.66
C CYS A 144 5.86 12.58 -22.99
N ASP A 145 6.30 13.67 -23.62
CA ASP A 145 7.40 14.50 -23.11
C ASP A 145 6.92 15.27 -21.88
N SER A 146 6.96 14.63 -20.71
CA SER A 146 6.29 15.10 -19.49
C SER A 146 7.20 15.81 -18.49
N GLY A 147 8.42 16.19 -18.88
CA GLY A 147 9.41 16.75 -17.96
C GLY A 147 9.91 15.74 -16.92
N ASP A 148 10.41 16.26 -15.79
CA ASP A 148 10.99 15.44 -14.73
C ASP A 148 9.94 14.58 -14.01
N PRO A 149 10.28 13.34 -13.61
CA PRO A 149 9.39 12.51 -12.82
C PRO A 149 8.99 13.18 -11.50
N VAL A 150 7.71 13.14 -11.17
CA VAL A 150 7.22 13.52 -9.84
C VAL A 150 7.65 12.44 -8.85
N VAL A 151 8.23 12.81 -7.71
CA VAL A 151 8.75 11.84 -6.75
C VAL A 151 8.06 12.01 -5.40
N PHE A 152 7.31 10.99 -5.00
CA PHE A 152 6.76 10.91 -3.64
C PHE A 152 7.68 10.06 -2.76
N LYS A 153 7.81 10.45 -1.49
CA LYS A 153 8.58 9.72 -0.48
C LYS A 153 7.62 9.12 0.53
N PHE A 154 7.49 7.80 0.49
CA PHE A 154 6.70 7.06 1.45
C PHE A 154 7.55 6.82 2.69
N LYS A 155 7.08 7.28 3.85
CA LYS A 155 7.69 6.97 5.14
C LYS A 155 7.01 5.74 5.71
N LEU A 156 7.78 4.68 5.93
CA LEU A 156 7.31 3.43 6.51
C LEU A 156 7.92 3.21 7.89
N VAL A 157 7.13 2.65 8.79
CA VAL A 157 7.57 2.23 10.12
C VAL A 157 7.24 0.76 10.33
N ARG A 158 7.98 0.12 11.23
CA ARG A 158 7.79 -1.30 11.51
C ARG A 158 6.80 -1.50 12.66
N VAL A 159 5.63 -2.05 12.36
CA VAL A 159 4.57 -2.34 13.33
C VAL A 159 4.30 -3.84 13.34
N ARG A 160 4.45 -4.48 14.51
CA ARG A 160 4.22 -5.94 14.69
C ARG A 160 4.94 -6.78 13.61
N GLY A 161 6.18 -6.40 13.29
CA GLY A 161 7.03 -7.09 12.31
C GLY A 161 6.77 -6.75 10.84
N LYS A 162 5.71 -6.00 10.51
CA LYS A 162 5.35 -5.56 9.15
C LYS A 162 5.78 -4.11 8.89
N TRP A 163 6.15 -3.80 7.65
CA TRP A 163 6.38 -2.42 7.23
C TRP A 163 5.07 -1.81 6.74
N LEU A 164 4.67 -0.72 7.39
CA LEU A 164 3.44 0.01 7.07
C LEU A 164 3.77 1.48 6.80
N ILE A 165 3.08 2.06 5.84
CA ILE A 165 3.16 3.47 5.47
C ILE A 165 2.55 4.29 6.59
N ASP A 166 3.38 5.18 7.13
CA ASP A 166 3.02 6.10 8.19
C ASP A 166 2.72 7.49 7.66
N ASP A 167 3.37 7.88 6.56
CA ASP A 167 3.24 9.20 5.94
C ASP A 167 3.69 9.18 4.47
N VAL A 168 3.35 10.23 3.73
CA VAL A 168 3.81 10.49 2.36
C VAL A 168 4.23 11.95 2.23
N ASP A 169 5.45 12.20 1.76
CA ASP A 169 5.98 13.52 1.38
C ASP A 169 5.87 13.64 -0.16
N TYR A 170 5.17 14.66 -0.64
CA TYR A 170 4.90 14.84 -2.08
C TYR A 170 6.03 15.56 -2.84
N GLY A 171 7.06 16.01 -2.13
CA GLY A 171 8.21 16.71 -2.71
C GLY A 171 8.02 18.21 -2.91
N ASP A 172 6.81 18.74 -2.68
CA ASP A 172 6.45 20.16 -2.69
C ASP A 172 6.49 20.80 -1.29
N GLY A 173 6.89 20.02 -0.27
CA GLY A 173 6.87 20.43 1.15
C GLY A 173 5.57 20.04 1.88
N GLY A 174 4.56 19.55 1.16
CA GLY A 174 3.37 18.92 1.71
C GLY A 174 3.66 17.52 2.25
N GLU A 175 2.99 17.17 3.34
CA GLU A 175 3.01 15.83 3.92
C GLU A 175 1.56 15.41 4.18
N LEU A 176 1.20 14.19 3.78
CA LEU A 176 -0.15 13.66 3.93
C LEU A 176 -0.70 13.88 5.35
N ARG A 177 0.11 13.67 6.40
CA ARG A 177 -0.34 13.93 7.78
C ARG A 177 -0.45 15.40 8.17
N LYS A 178 0.37 16.28 7.60
CA LYS A 178 0.35 17.71 7.92
C LYS A 178 -0.79 18.42 7.20
N ASP A 179 -1.10 17.95 5.99
CA ASP A 179 -2.14 18.51 5.14
C ASP A 179 -3.54 18.03 5.57
N MET A 180 -3.61 17.02 6.44
CA MET A 180 -4.85 16.64 7.13
C MET A 180 -5.12 17.58 8.31
N PRO A 181 -6.33 18.17 8.39
CA PRO A 181 -6.75 18.93 9.56
C PRO A 181 -6.45 18.18 10.86
N LYS A 182 -5.82 18.88 11.81
CA LYS A 182 -5.58 18.34 13.16
C LYS A 182 -6.92 18.23 13.92
N PRO A 183 -7.06 17.25 14.83
CA PRO A 183 -8.23 17.14 15.70
C PRO A 183 -8.57 18.43 16.43
#